data_AF-A0A1C6GSU9-F1
#
_entry.id   AF-A0A1C6GSU9-F1
#
_cell.length_a   1.000
_cell.length_b   1.000
_cell.length_c   1.000
_cell.angle_alpha   90.00
_cell.angle_beta   90.00
_cell.angle_gamma   90.00
#
_symmetry.space_group_name_H-M   'P 1'
#
loop_
_entity.id
_entity.type
_entity.pdbx_description
1 polymer ?
#
loop_
_entity_poly.entity_id
_entity_poly.type
_entity_poly.pdbx_seq_one_letter_code
_entity_poly.pdbx_strand_id
1 'polypeptide(L)'
;MSIQEKNRVVMLWAGYGAGEIDVQFRKKAEECTRRGEPFGVYWHSYACTPDMAKKEAQYCAETIEEYKIFGPVVFIFSEDSSRYVQSRGIAVTEKLKKELVYAFCKAMKEYGYDAEGRADAN
;
A
#
# COMPACT_ATOMS: atom_id res chain seq x y z
N MET A 1 13.21 -30.56 -0.23
CA MET A 1 12.68 -29.30 0.32
C MET A 1 11.49 -29.63 1.20
N SER A 2 11.59 -29.37 2.50
CA SER A 2 10.50 -29.64 3.44
C SER A 2 9.43 -28.54 3.34
N ILE A 3 8.21 -28.88 3.73
CA ILE A 3 7.02 -28.01 3.65
C ILE A 3 7.16 -26.76 4.54
N GLN A 4 8.17 -26.69 5.43
CA GLN A 4 8.38 -25.59 6.37
C GLN A 4 9.17 -24.39 5.83
N GLU A 5 9.77 -24.45 4.64
CA GLU A 5 10.41 -23.28 4.00
C GLU A 5 9.43 -22.40 3.19
N LYS A 6 8.16 -22.83 3.08
CA LYS A 6 7.09 -22.08 2.40
C LYS A 6 6.22 -21.35 3.42
N ASN A 7 6.42 -20.03 3.57
CA ASN A 7 5.39 -19.00 3.83
C ASN A 7 5.89 -17.79 4.66
N ARG A 8 6.96 -17.12 4.23
CA ARG A 8 7.10 -15.68 4.53
C ARG A 8 7.21 -14.92 3.22
N VAL A 9 6.15 -14.21 2.86
CA VAL A 9 6.17 -13.25 1.77
C VAL A 9 6.95 -12.03 2.25
N VAL A 10 7.91 -11.56 1.44
CA VAL A 10 8.63 -10.31 1.73
C VAL A 10 7.68 -9.15 1.46
N MET A 11 7.60 -8.18 2.38
CA MET A 11 6.80 -6.97 2.20
C MET A 11 7.71 -5.80 1.87
N LEU A 12 7.55 -5.22 0.69
CA LEU A 12 8.34 -4.08 0.23
C LEU A 12 7.56 -2.78 0.37
N TRP A 13 8.25 -1.71 0.79
CA TRP A 13 7.66 -0.38 0.74
C TRP A 13 7.63 0.08 -0.71
N ALA A 14 6.46 0.21 -1.31
CA ALA A 14 6.37 0.69 -2.70
C ALA A 14 6.52 2.21 -2.78
N GLY A 15 5.89 2.91 -1.85
CA GLY A 15 5.87 4.36 -1.83
C GLY A 15 4.84 4.92 -0.88
N TYR A 16 4.53 6.19 -1.05
CA TYR A 16 3.59 6.91 -0.22
C TYR A 16 2.91 8.06 -0.96
N GLY A 17 1.82 8.56 -0.37
CA GLY A 17 1.21 9.83 -0.73
C GLY A 17 0.92 9.99 -2.22
N ALA A 18 1.32 11.13 -2.77
CA ALA A 18 0.96 11.59 -4.11
C ALA A 18 1.90 11.03 -5.21
N GLY A 19 2.43 9.82 -5.01
CA GLY A 19 3.25 9.11 -5.99
C GLY A 19 4.74 9.07 -5.65
N GLU A 20 5.11 9.37 -4.40
CA GLU A 20 6.50 9.26 -3.96
C GLU A 20 6.92 7.79 -3.80
N ILE A 21 7.81 7.32 -4.66
CA ILE A 21 8.33 5.95 -4.64
C ILE A 21 9.45 5.82 -3.59
N ASP A 22 9.46 4.73 -2.81
CA ASP A 22 10.58 4.44 -1.90
C ASP A 22 11.88 4.25 -2.68
N VAL A 23 12.95 4.90 -2.23
CA VAL A 23 14.24 4.92 -2.93
C VAL A 23 14.89 3.53 -3.05
N GLN A 24 14.48 2.57 -2.22
CA GLN A 24 14.98 1.19 -2.29
C GLN A 24 13.99 0.24 -2.98
N PHE A 25 12.79 0.68 -3.36
CA PHE A 25 11.73 -0.20 -3.86
C PHE A 25 12.19 -0.99 -5.08
N ARG A 26 12.57 -0.30 -6.16
CA ARG A 26 12.93 -0.95 -7.43
C ARG A 26 14.09 -1.93 -7.27
N LYS A 27 15.15 -1.51 -6.57
CA LYS A 27 16.29 -2.39 -6.25
C LYS A 27 15.85 -3.66 -5.53
N LYS A 28 15.02 -3.54 -4.48
CA LYS A 28 14.56 -4.70 -3.70
C LYS A 28 13.63 -5.59 -4.52
N ALA A 29 12.72 -5.00 -5.31
CA ALA A 29 11.79 -5.72 -6.16
C ALA A 29 12.53 -6.51 -7.25
N GLU A 30 13.51 -5.89 -7.92
CA GLU A 30 14.39 -6.56 -8.89
C GLU A 30 15.16 -7.72 -8.26
N GLU A 31 15.70 -7.52 -7.06
CA GLU A 31 16.41 -8.59 -6.36
C GLU A 31 15.49 -9.76 -5.98
N CYS A 32 14.25 -9.50 -5.56
CA CYS A 32 13.24 -10.54 -5.31
C CYS A 32 12.88 -11.27 -6.60
N THR A 33 12.60 -10.54 -7.69
CA THR A 33 12.31 -11.11 -9.01
C THR A 33 13.43 -12.00 -9.50
N ARG A 34 14.69 -11.55 -9.41
CA ARG A 34 15.87 -12.33 -9.81
C ARG A 34 16.04 -13.61 -9.01
N ARG A 35 15.68 -13.59 -7.72
CA ARG A 35 15.75 -14.75 -6.82
C ARG A 35 14.54 -15.68 -6.93
N GLY A 36 13.47 -15.27 -7.61
CA GLY A 36 12.19 -15.99 -7.60
C GLY A 36 11.50 -15.95 -6.23
N GLU A 37 11.83 -14.95 -5.40
CA GLU A 37 11.27 -14.77 -4.05
C GLU A 37 9.91 -14.07 -4.16
N PRO A 38 8.81 -14.66 -3.66
CA PRO A 38 7.50 -14.01 -3.69
C PRO A 38 7.46 -12.81 -2.73
N PHE A 39 6.93 -11.69 -3.21
CA PHE A 39 6.78 -10.49 -2.42
C PHE A 39 5.42 -9.82 -2.63
N GLY A 40 5.01 -9.08 -1.60
CA GLY A 40 3.91 -8.13 -1.60
C GLY A 40 4.44 -6.72 -1.35
N VAL A 41 3.54 -5.75 -1.32
CA VAL A 41 3.90 -4.34 -1.14
C VAL A 41 3.02 -3.65 -0.11
N TYR A 42 3.53 -2.56 0.46
CA TYR A 42 2.71 -1.62 1.20
C TYR A 42 2.87 -0.20 0.68
N TRP A 43 1.78 0.57 0.75
CA TRP A 43 1.67 1.96 0.36
C TRP A 43 1.27 2.79 1.58
N HIS A 44 2.09 3.79 1.94
CA HIS A 44 1.82 4.65 3.09
C HIS A 44 0.98 5.86 2.67
N SER A 45 -0.20 6.03 3.26
CA SER A 45 -1.20 6.97 2.79
C SER A 45 -1.13 8.31 3.50
N TYR A 46 -1.36 9.37 2.74
CA TYR A 46 -1.65 10.72 3.24
C TYR A 46 -2.99 11.24 2.68
N ALA A 47 -3.88 10.34 2.27
CA ALA A 47 -5.18 10.69 1.72
C ALA A 47 -6.06 11.35 2.78
N CYS A 48 -6.62 12.52 2.43
CA CYS A 48 -7.63 13.19 3.24
C CYS A 48 -9.06 12.87 2.80
N THR A 49 -9.24 12.30 1.60
CA THR A 49 -10.54 11.98 1.01
C THR A 49 -10.50 10.65 0.26
N PRO A 50 -11.65 10.00 0.03
CA PRO A 50 -11.73 8.78 -0.78
C PRO A 50 -11.14 8.94 -2.19
N ASP A 51 -11.32 10.10 -2.82
CA ASP A 51 -10.75 10.36 -4.15
C ASP A 51 -9.22 10.44 -4.13
N MET A 52 -8.64 11.01 -3.06
CA MET A 52 -7.19 10.96 -2.85
C MET A 52 -6.73 9.51 -2.67
N ALA A 53 -7.40 8.72 -1.84
CA ALA A 53 -7.04 7.30 -1.65
C ALA A 53 -7.16 6.47 -2.95
N LYS A 54 -8.16 6.76 -3.79
CA LYS A 54 -8.26 6.20 -5.14
C LYS A 54 -7.08 6.60 -6.02
N LYS A 55 -6.62 7.86 -5.92
CA LYS A 55 -5.46 8.35 -6.67
C LYS A 55 -4.16 7.70 -6.18
N GLU A 56 -4.01 7.52 -4.87
CA GLU A 56 -2.90 6.77 -4.28
C GLU A 56 -2.86 5.32 -4.77
N ALA A 57 -4.02 4.66 -4.91
CA ALA A 57 -4.10 3.32 -5.49
C ALA A 57 -3.61 3.28 -6.95
N GLN A 58 -3.94 4.31 -7.75
CA GLN A 58 -3.39 4.43 -9.10
C GLN A 58 -1.86 4.53 -9.08
N TYR A 59 -1.28 5.39 -8.24
CA TYR A 59 0.18 5.50 -8.13
C TYR A 59 0.83 4.21 -7.65
N CYS A 60 0.20 3.51 -6.71
CA CYS A 60 0.66 2.22 -6.24
C CYS A 60 0.65 1.18 -7.38
N ALA A 61 -0.43 1.09 -8.15
CA ALA A 61 -0.54 0.19 -9.29
C ALA A 61 0.51 0.48 -10.37
N GLU A 62 0.66 1.75 -10.77
CA GLU A 62 1.68 2.20 -11.73
C GLU A 62 3.11 1.88 -11.23
N THR A 63 3.35 1.95 -9.92
CA THR A 63 4.66 1.64 -9.34
C THR A 63 5.00 0.15 -9.41
N ILE A 64 4.00 -0.73 -9.32
CA ILE A 64 4.22 -2.18 -9.17
C ILE A 64 3.91 -2.99 -10.45
N GLU A 65 3.41 -2.35 -11.51
CA GLU A 65 2.93 -3.01 -12.73
C GLU A 65 4.00 -3.83 -13.46
N GLU A 66 5.26 -3.43 -13.35
CA GLU A 66 6.40 -4.12 -13.98
C GLU A 66 6.82 -5.41 -13.24
N TYR A 67 6.24 -5.68 -12.07
CA TYR A 67 6.59 -6.81 -11.22
C TYR A 67 5.44 -7.79 -11.03
N LYS A 68 5.78 -9.07 -10.93
CA LYS A 68 4.82 -10.11 -10.55
C LYS A 68 4.63 -10.11 -9.04
N ILE A 69 3.53 -9.53 -8.58
CA ILE A 69 3.16 -9.46 -7.18
C ILE A 69 2.45 -10.76 -6.76
N PHE A 70 3.04 -11.49 -5.83
CA PHE A 70 2.48 -12.74 -5.28
C PHE A 70 1.90 -12.55 -3.87
N GLY A 71 2.31 -11.48 -3.19
CA GLY A 71 1.84 -11.10 -1.87
C GLY A 71 0.69 -10.10 -1.88
N PRO A 72 0.21 -9.69 -0.70
CA PRO A 72 -0.83 -8.67 -0.60
C PRO A 72 -0.31 -7.29 -1.00
N VAL A 73 -1.22 -6.44 -1.44
CA VAL A 73 -1.04 -4.98 -1.45
C VAL A 73 -1.65 -4.42 -0.16
N VAL A 74 -0.88 -3.69 0.62
CA VAL A 74 -1.34 -3.18 1.92
C VAL A 74 -1.37 -1.65 1.93
N PHE A 75 -2.55 -1.07 2.12
CA PHE A 75 -2.72 0.35 2.43
C PHE A 75 -2.42 0.59 3.91
N ILE A 76 -1.52 1.52 4.21
CA ILE A 76 -1.12 1.89 5.58
C ILE A 76 -1.56 3.32 5.87
N PHE A 77 -2.42 3.49 6.88
CA PHE A 77 -2.78 4.78 7.45
C PHE A 77 -2.29 4.82 8.90
N SER A 78 -1.17 5.51 9.15
CA SER A 78 -0.52 5.51 10.47
C SER A 78 -0.84 6.77 11.27
N GLU A 79 -0.26 6.87 12.47
CA GLU A 79 -0.36 8.09 13.29
C GLU A 79 0.17 9.33 12.54
N ASP A 80 1.24 9.18 11.76
CA ASP A 80 1.76 10.23 10.88
C ASP A 80 0.71 10.69 9.85
N SER A 81 -0.03 9.76 9.25
CA SER A 81 -1.17 10.06 8.37
C SER A 81 -2.26 10.82 9.12
N SER A 82 -2.61 10.36 10.34
CA SER A 82 -3.57 11.03 11.21
C SER A 82 -3.17 12.48 11.52
N ARG A 83 -1.91 12.71 11.94
CA ARG A 83 -1.38 14.06 12.21
C ARG A 83 -1.39 14.94 10.97
N TYR A 84 -1.05 14.39 9.81
CA TYR A 84 -1.13 15.11 8.54
C TYR A 84 -2.56 15.54 8.23
N VAL A 85 -3.54 14.63 8.29
CA VAL A 85 -4.96 14.95 8.03
C VAL A 85 -5.50 15.98 9.03
N GLN A 86 -5.15 15.84 10.31
CA GLN A 86 -5.51 16.82 11.35
C GLN A 86 -4.90 18.20 11.09
N SER A 87 -3.65 18.28 10.63
CA SER A 87 -3.00 19.55 10.27
C SER A 87 -3.71 20.29 9.14
N ARG A 88 -4.53 19.58 8.35
CA ARG A 88 -5.38 20.12 7.28
C ARG A 88 -6.76 20.56 7.78
N GLY A 89 -7.00 20.52 9.09
CA GLY A 89 -8.27 20.89 9.71
C GLY A 89 -9.36 19.82 9.58
N ILE A 90 -8.99 18.59 9.26
CA ILE A 90 -9.94 17.47 9.05
C ILE A 90 -9.94 16.57 10.28
N ALA A 91 -11.12 16.28 10.82
CA ALA A 91 -11.27 15.33 11.90
C ALA A 91 -11.00 13.90 11.39
N VAL A 92 -10.01 13.23 11.98
CA VAL A 92 -9.75 11.81 11.72
C VAL A 92 -10.76 10.99 12.50
N THR A 93 -11.68 10.35 11.79
CA THR A 93 -12.71 9.49 12.38
C THR A 93 -12.58 8.07 11.86
N GLU A 94 -13.06 7.10 12.62
CA GLU A 94 -13.15 5.70 12.18
C GLU A 94 -13.93 5.55 10.86
N LYS A 95 -14.94 6.40 10.64
CA LYS A 95 -15.67 6.45 9.36
C LYS A 95 -14.74 6.87 8.23
N LEU A 96 -13.99 7.97 8.40
CA LEU A 96 -13.06 8.46 7.38
C LEU A 96 -12.04 7.37 7.04
N LYS A 97 -11.36 6.78 8.04
CA LYS A 97 -10.36 5.71 7.81
C LYS A 97 -10.94 4.55 6.99
N LYS A 98 -12.15 4.09 7.32
CA LYS A 98 -12.84 3.02 6.57
C LYS A 98 -13.16 3.43 5.13
N GLU A 99 -13.58 4.67 4.90
CA GLU A 99 -13.85 5.18 3.56
C GLU A 99 -12.57 5.28 2.72
N LEU A 100 -11.45 5.71 3.31
CA LEU A 100 -10.14 5.75 2.64
C LEU A 100 -9.66 4.35 2.26
N VAL A 101 -9.68 3.41 3.22
CA VAL A 101 -9.32 1.99 2.99
C VAL A 101 -10.19 1.39 1.88
N TYR A 102 -11.51 1.58 1.96
CA TYR A 102 -12.44 1.03 0.98
C TYR A 102 -12.16 1.60 -0.43
N ALA A 103 -11.94 2.90 -0.55
CA ALA A 103 -11.66 3.54 -1.83
C ALA A 103 -10.35 3.04 -2.46
N PHE A 104 -9.29 2.90 -1.67
CA PHE A 104 -8.02 2.33 -2.13
C PHE A 104 -8.18 0.88 -2.57
N CYS A 105 -8.75 0.02 -1.72
CA CYS A 105 -8.93 -1.40 -2.03
C CYS A 105 -9.81 -1.63 -3.27
N LYS A 106 -10.90 -0.87 -3.40
CA LYS A 106 -11.77 -0.94 -4.57
C LYS A 106 -11.02 -0.59 -5.85
N ALA A 107 -10.21 0.47 -5.82
CA ALA A 107 -9.41 0.88 -6.97
C ALA A 107 -8.32 -0.14 -7.32
N MET A 108 -7.60 -0.69 -6.34
CA MET A 108 -6.60 -1.75 -6.59
C MET A 108 -7.22 -2.99 -7.24
N LYS A 109 -8.46 -3.34 -6.88
CA LYS A 109 -9.18 -4.43 -7.51
C LYS A 109 -9.46 -4.17 -9.00
N GLU A 110 -9.72 -2.93 -9.39
CA GLU A 110 -9.89 -2.54 -10.80
C GLU A 110 -8.57 -2.71 -11.60
N TYR A 111 -7.40 -2.59 -10.94
CA TYR A 111 -6.08 -2.86 -11.51
C TYR A 111 -5.66 -4.34 -11.41
N GLY A 112 -6.50 -5.22 -10.87
CA GLY A 112 -6.23 -6.65 -10.78
C GLY A 112 -5.44 -7.09 -9.54
N TYR A 113 -5.37 -6.26 -8.51
CA TYR A 113 -4.69 -6.57 -7.25
C TYR A 113 -5.68 -6.71 -6.08
N ASP A 114 -5.50 -7.74 -5.26
CA ASP A 114 -6.17 -7.83 -3.97
C ASP A 114 -5.42 -6.99 -2.93
N ALA A 115 -6.15 -6.08 -2.30
CA ALA A 115 -5.59 -5.15 -1.32
C ALA A 115 -6.33 -5.19 0.02
N GLU A 116 -5.60 -4.99 1.10
CA GLU A 116 -6.13 -4.81 2.45
C GLU A 116 -5.66 -3.48 3.05
N GLY A 117 -6.41 -2.94 4.02
CA GLY A 117 -6.04 -1.72 4.72
C GLY A 117 -5.70 -1.96 6.19
N ARG A 118 -4.69 -1.25 6.68
CA ARG A 118 -4.34 -1.17 8.09
C ARG A 118 -4.32 0.29 8.50
N ALA A 119 -5.21 0.65 9.42
CA ALA A 119 -5.30 2.00 9.97
C ALA A 119 -4.95 1.97 11.46
N ASP A 120 -4.38 3.07 11.96
CA ASP A 120 -4.14 3.26 13.38
C ASP A 120 -5.46 3.23 14.18
N ALA A 121 -5.36 2.98 15.49
CA ALA A 121 -6.53 2.86 16.38
C ALA A 121 -7.05 4.19 16.93
N ASN A 122 -6.45 5.32 16.52
CA ASN A 122 -6.65 6.65 17.11
C ASN A 122 -8.05 7.24 16.93
#